data_AF-A0A843ES31-F1
#
_entry.id   AF-A0A843ES31-F1
#
_cell.length_a   1.000
_cell.length_b   1.000
_cell.length_c   1.000
_cell.angle_alpha   90.00
_cell.angle_beta   90.00
_cell.angle_gamma   90.00
#
_symmetry.space_group_name_H-M   'P 1'
#
loop_
_entity.id
_entity.type
_entity.pdbx_description
1 polymer ?
#
loop_
_entity_poly.entity_id
_entity_poly.type
_entity_poly.pdbx_seq_one_letter_code
_entity_poly.pdbx_strand_id
1 'polypeptide(L)'
;ANMPTTIEATEYLQENGILFAPGKASNAGGVATSALEMSQNSQRLSWTFDEVDSRLQTIMENIFANVDAAAKDYGFEKNYVVGANIAGFLKVVDAMNAQGIV
;
A
#
# COMPACT_ATOMS: atom_id res chain seq x y z
N ALA A 1 -7.07 7.08 8.71
CA ALA A 1 -7.22 8.42 8.08
C ALA A 1 -5.94 8.78 7.32
N ASN A 2 -5.94 9.89 6.59
CA ASN A 2 -4.75 10.41 5.88
C ASN A 2 -3.90 11.24 6.84
N MET A 3 -2.63 10.87 7.00
CA MET A 3 -1.67 11.50 7.93
C MET A 3 -2.26 11.80 9.32
N PRO A 4 -2.76 10.78 10.06
CA PRO A 4 -3.38 11.01 11.37
C PRO A 4 -2.38 11.33 12.49
N THR A 5 -1.10 11.06 12.27
CA THR A 5 0.00 11.30 13.20
C THR A 5 0.89 12.41 12.65
N THR A 6 1.46 13.22 13.54
CA THR A 6 2.56 14.10 13.17
C THR A 6 3.83 13.29 12.95
N ILE A 7 4.85 13.95 12.39
CA ILE A 7 6.16 13.31 12.16
C ILE A 7 6.77 12.91 13.50
N GLU A 8 6.76 13.83 14.47
CA GLU A 8 7.33 13.63 15.80
C GLU A 8 6.65 12.47 16.54
N ALA A 9 5.32 12.35 16.41
CA ALA A 9 4.58 11.23 16.99
C ALA A 9 4.94 9.89 16.32
N THR A 10 5.18 9.91 15.01
CA THR A 10 5.57 8.71 14.27
C THR A 10 6.98 8.25 14.67
N GLU A 11 7.93 9.19 14.74
CA GLU A 11 9.30 8.93 15.18
C GLU A 11 9.32 8.39 16.61
N TYR A 12 8.61 9.05 17.53
CA TYR A 12 8.48 8.59 18.91
C TYR A 12 7.98 7.15 19.01
N LEU A 13 6.95 6.77 18.25
CA LEU A 13 6.43 5.40 18.24
C LEU A 13 7.49 4.40 17.73
N GLN A 14 8.18 4.73 16.65
CA GLN A 14 9.20 3.86 16.05
C GLN A 14 10.42 3.68 16.97
N GLU A 15 10.91 4.75 17.59
CA GLU A 15 12.02 4.70 18.55
C GLU A 15 11.69 3.86 19.80
N ASN A 16 10.41 3.80 20.18
CA ASN A 16 9.92 2.98 21.28
C ASN A 16 9.53 1.55 20.85
N GLY A 17 9.92 1.13 19.64
CA GLY A 17 9.70 -0.25 19.16
C GLY A 17 8.25 -0.58 18.80
N ILE A 18 7.38 0.42 18.68
CA ILE A 18 6.00 0.23 18.25
C ILE A 18 5.97 0.11 16.73
N LEU A 19 5.44 -1.01 16.23
CA LEU A 19 5.23 -1.20 14.79
C LEU A 19 4.21 -0.18 14.28
N PHE A 20 4.63 0.63 13.32
CA PHE A 20 3.82 1.71 12.77
C PHE A 20 3.44 1.41 11.32
N ALA A 21 2.13 1.30 11.04
CA ALA A 21 1.61 1.09 9.70
C ALA A 21 1.18 2.44 9.07
N PRO A 22 1.84 2.92 8.00
CA PRO A 22 1.53 4.23 7.43
C PRO A 22 0.17 4.23 6.74
N GLY A 23 -0.54 5.36 6.83
CA GLY A 23 -1.88 5.53 6.24
C GLY A 23 -1.95 5.11 4.78
N LYS A 24 -0.98 5.52 3.96
CA LYS A 24 -0.91 5.19 2.52
C LYS A 24 -0.95 3.68 2.21
N ALA A 25 -0.61 2.81 3.17
CA ALA A 25 -0.72 1.37 3.05
C ALA A 25 -1.96 0.86 3.79
N SER A 26 -2.15 1.24 5.05
CA SER A 26 -3.21 0.68 5.92
C SER A 26 -4.63 1.10 5.53
N ASN A 27 -4.80 2.26 4.89
CA ASN A 27 -6.10 2.75 4.44
C ASN A 27 -6.35 2.56 2.93
N ALA A 28 -5.42 1.91 2.21
CA ALA A 28 -5.47 1.73 0.77
C ALA A 28 -6.66 0.87 0.29
N GLY A 29 -7.29 0.12 1.21
CA GLY A 29 -8.44 -0.74 0.89
C GLY A 29 -9.60 -0.01 0.22
N GLY A 30 -9.86 1.26 0.57
CA GLY A 30 -10.91 2.04 -0.10
C GLY A 30 -10.63 2.24 -1.59
N VAL A 31 -9.40 2.64 -1.94
CA VAL A 31 -8.98 2.82 -3.35
C VAL A 31 -8.91 1.48 -4.07
N ALA A 32 -8.45 0.42 -3.39
CA ALA A 32 -8.42 -0.93 -3.93
C ALA A 32 -9.83 -1.42 -4.33
N THR A 33 -10.82 -1.23 -3.45
CA THR A 33 -12.21 -1.60 -3.74
C THR A 33 -12.80 -0.76 -4.88
N SER A 34 -12.45 0.52 -5.01
CA SER A 34 -12.82 1.31 -6.19
C SER A 34 -12.23 0.75 -7.49
N ALA A 35 -10.99 0.25 -7.47
CA ALA A 35 -10.42 -0.43 -8.65
C ALA A 35 -11.12 -1.77 -8.96
N LEU A 36 -11.57 -2.50 -7.93
CA LEU A 36 -12.42 -3.68 -8.11
C LEU A 36 -13.79 -3.32 -8.71
N GLU A 37 -14.39 -2.21 -8.29
CA GLU A 37 -15.63 -1.67 -8.89
C GLU A 37 -15.43 -1.33 -10.37
N MET A 38 -14.35 -0.64 -10.73
CA MET A 38 -14.01 -0.36 -12.13
C MET A 38 -13.88 -1.66 -12.95
N SER A 39 -13.24 -2.69 -12.38
CA SER A 39 -13.08 -3.99 -13.02
C SER A 39 -14.41 -4.70 -13.26
N GLN A 40 -15.33 -4.64 -12.30
CA GLN A 40 -16.70 -5.17 -12.42
C GLN A 40 -17.47 -4.45 -13.53
N ASN A 41 -17.39 -3.11 -13.55
CA ASN A 41 -18.04 -2.29 -14.58
C ASN A 41 -17.52 -2.61 -16.00
N SER A 42 -16.21 -2.78 -16.17
CA SER A 42 -15.63 -3.19 -17.45
C SER A 42 -16.07 -4.58 -17.90
N GLN A 43 -16.27 -5.51 -16.95
CA GLN A 43 -16.73 -6.87 -17.23
C GLN A 43 -18.26 -7.00 -17.35
N ARG A 44 -19.01 -5.99 -16.91
CA ARG A 44 -20.49 -6.01 -16.80
C ARG A 44 -20.99 -7.14 -15.91
N LEU A 45 -20.26 -7.42 -14.83
CA LEU A 45 -20.60 -8.43 -13.84
C LEU A 45 -20.67 -7.77 -12.47
N SER A 46 -21.45 -8.35 -11.57
CA SER A 46 -21.47 -8.00 -10.16
C SER A 46 -20.98 -9.19 -9.35
N TRP A 47 -19.99 -8.95 -8.50
CA TRP A 47 -19.46 -9.96 -7.58
C TRP A 47 -20.25 -9.97 -6.28
N THR A 48 -20.22 -11.10 -5.60
CA THR A 48 -20.75 -11.24 -4.24
C THR A 48 -19.85 -10.49 -3.25
N PHE A 49 -20.37 -10.24 -2.05
CA PHE A 49 -19.59 -9.65 -0.96
C PHE A 49 -18.32 -10.47 -0.67
N ASP A 50 -18.45 -11.79 -0.53
CA ASP A 50 -17.33 -12.69 -0.20
C ASP A 50 -16.23 -12.68 -1.27
N GLU A 51 -16.61 -12.57 -2.55
CA GLU A 51 -15.64 -12.44 -3.65
C GLU A 51 -14.88 -11.12 -3.60
N VAL A 52 -15.56 -10.00 -3.30
CA VAL A 52 -14.91 -8.69 -3.16
C VAL A 52 -14.00 -8.69 -1.94
N ASP A 53 -14.47 -9.22 -0.81
CA ASP A 53 -13.72 -9.27 0.44
C ASP A 53 -12.46 -10.13 0.33
N SER A 54 -12.56 -11.33 -0.27
CA SER A 54 -11.40 -12.20 -0.51
C SER A 54 -10.34 -11.54 -1.43
N ARG A 55 -10.80 -10.83 -2.48
CA ARG A 55 -9.90 -10.06 -3.36
C ARG A 55 -9.25 -8.91 -2.62
N LEU A 56 -10.02 -8.18 -1.80
CA LEU A 56 -9.50 -7.08 -0.98
C LEU A 56 -8.46 -7.59 0.01
N GLN A 57 -8.72 -8.70 0.71
CA GLN A 57 -7.76 -9.33 1.62
C GLN A 57 -6.44 -9.64 0.90
N THR A 58 -6.54 -10.28 -0.27
CA THR A 58 -5.36 -10.59 -1.11
C THR A 58 -4.60 -9.32 -1.49
N ILE A 59 -5.29 -8.23 -1.83
CA ILE A 59 -4.65 -6.95 -2.15
C ILE A 59 -3.91 -6.38 -0.93
N MET A 60 -4.56 -6.39 0.24
CA MET A 60 -3.96 -5.85 1.48
C MET A 60 -2.74 -6.68 1.94
N GLU A 61 -2.80 -8.00 1.83
CA GLU A 61 -1.65 -8.89 2.09
C GLU A 61 -0.48 -8.59 1.15
N ASN A 62 -0.76 -8.41 -0.13
CA ASN A 62 0.27 -8.02 -1.12
C ASN A 62 0.85 -6.62 -0.84
N ILE A 63 0.03 -5.66 -0.42
CA ILE A 63 0.52 -4.33 -0.02
C ILE A 63 1.49 -4.49 1.15
N PHE A 64 1.13 -5.24 2.18
CA PHE A 64 2.00 -5.46 3.33
C PHE A 64 3.31 -6.18 2.94
N ALA A 65 3.22 -7.26 2.16
CA ALA A 65 4.40 -8.01 1.72
C ALA A 65 5.39 -7.13 0.92
N ASN A 66 4.89 -6.29 0.01
CA ASN A 66 5.73 -5.37 -0.76
C ASN A 66 6.38 -4.29 0.13
N VAL A 67 5.62 -3.77 1.12
CA VAL A 67 6.12 -2.77 2.07
C VAL A 67 7.22 -3.36 2.95
N ASP A 68 7.00 -4.56 3.50
CA ASP A 68 7.98 -5.24 4.36
C ASP A 68 9.25 -5.61 3.58
N ALA A 69 9.09 -6.18 2.38
CA ALA A 69 10.22 -6.50 1.50
C ALA A 69 11.03 -5.24 1.15
N ALA A 70 10.39 -4.17 0.69
CA ALA A 70 11.09 -2.93 0.36
C ALA A 70 11.80 -2.30 1.56
N ALA A 71 11.20 -2.35 2.75
CA ALA A 71 11.86 -1.88 3.97
C ALA A 71 13.12 -2.69 4.27
N LYS A 72 13.03 -4.02 4.17
CA LYS A 72 14.15 -4.94 4.40
C LYS A 72 15.28 -4.78 3.36
N ASP A 73 14.93 -4.76 2.08
CA ASP A 73 15.88 -4.71 0.97
C ASP A 73 16.74 -3.44 0.98
N TYR A 74 16.20 -2.35 1.52
CA TYR A 74 16.89 -1.06 1.66
C TYR A 74 17.49 -0.83 3.06
N GLY A 75 17.53 -1.85 3.92
CA GLY A 75 18.21 -1.77 5.22
C GLY A 75 17.42 -1.07 6.33
N PHE A 76 16.10 -0.91 6.16
CA PHE A 76 15.19 -0.30 7.13
C PHE A 76 14.16 -1.33 7.65
N GLU A 77 14.60 -2.54 8.00
CA GLU A 77 13.74 -3.64 8.44
C GLU A 77 12.69 -3.18 9.48
N LYS A 78 11.43 -3.57 9.29
CA LYS A 78 10.24 -3.17 10.09
C LYS A 78 9.90 -1.67 10.09
N ASN A 79 10.62 -0.83 9.34
CA ASN A 79 10.19 0.55 9.08
C ASN A 79 9.24 0.61 7.88
N TYR A 80 7.97 0.34 8.13
CA TYR A 80 6.95 0.29 7.07
C TYR A 80 6.65 1.65 6.44
N VAL A 81 7.00 2.78 7.09
CA VAL A 81 6.89 4.11 6.49
C VAL A 81 7.84 4.23 5.30
N VAL A 82 9.09 3.82 5.50
CA VAL A 82 10.12 3.80 4.45
C VAL A 82 9.76 2.78 3.37
N GLY A 83 9.41 1.56 3.77
CA GLY A 83 8.99 0.51 2.83
C GLY A 83 7.84 0.93 1.91
N ALA A 84 6.80 1.58 2.46
CA ALA A 84 5.66 2.04 1.67
C ALA A 84 6.00 3.18 0.69
N ASN A 85 6.94 4.06 1.05
CA ASN A 85 7.44 5.07 0.13
C ASN A 85 8.22 4.45 -1.01
N ILE A 86 9.15 3.55 -0.69
CA ILE A 86 10.02 2.90 -1.67
C ILE A 86 9.20 2.06 -2.65
N ALA A 87 8.37 1.14 -2.14
CA ALA A 87 7.56 0.24 -2.97
C ALA A 87 6.62 1.02 -3.90
N GLY A 88 5.96 2.07 -3.38
CA GLY A 88 5.08 2.91 -4.18
C GLY A 88 5.83 3.70 -5.25
N PHE A 89 6.98 4.28 -4.90
CA PHE A 89 7.79 5.08 -5.82
C PHE A 89 8.42 4.24 -6.94
N LEU A 90 9.04 3.10 -6.61
CA LEU A 90 9.69 2.22 -7.59
C LEU A 90 8.70 1.78 -8.68
N LYS A 91 7.49 1.37 -8.29
CA LYS A 91 6.46 0.96 -9.24
C LYS A 91 6.09 2.05 -10.25
N VAL A 92 6.08 3.32 -9.82
CA VAL A 92 5.81 4.46 -10.70
C VAL A 92 7.00 4.75 -11.60
N VAL A 93 8.22 4.77 -11.05
CA VAL A 93 9.45 5.01 -11.81
C VAL A 93 9.66 3.96 -12.90
N ASP A 94 9.44 2.69 -12.58
CA ASP A 94 9.55 1.60 -13.55
C ASP A 94 8.57 1.78 -14.72
N ALA A 95 7.33 2.18 -14.42
CA ALA A 95 6.32 2.47 -15.43
C ALA A 95 6.68 3.71 -16.27
N MET A 96 7.16 4.79 -15.64
CA MET A 96 7.60 6.00 -16.33
C MET A 96 8.77 5.72 -17.27
N ASN A 97 9.78 5.00 -16.80
CA ASN A 97 10.94 4.61 -17.62
C ASN A 97 10.52 3.75 -18.82
N ALA A 98 9.57 2.83 -18.62
CA ALA A 98 9.04 1.99 -19.71
C ALA A 98 8.24 2.79 -20.75
N GLN A 99 7.59 3.89 -20.35
CA GLN A 99 6.82 4.76 -21.25
C GLN A 99 7.70 5.78 -22.00
N GLY A 100 8.94 6.01 -21.53
CA GLY A 100 9.85 6.99 -22.12
C GLY A 100 9.49 8.43 -21.76
N ILE A 101 10.03 9.39 -22.51
CA ILE A 101 9.72 10.82 -22.32
C ILE A 101 8.45 11.14 -23.10
N VAL A 102 7.35 11.36 -22.37
CA VAL A 102 6.01 11.64 -22.89
C VAL A 102 5.43 12.93 -22.30
#